data_AF-A0A915YDN6-F1
#
_entry.id   AF-A0A915YDN6-F1
#
_cell.length_a   1.000
_cell.length_b   1.000
_cell.length_c   1.000
_cell.angle_alpha   90.00
_cell.angle_beta   90.00
_cell.angle_gamma   90.00
#
_symmetry.space_group_name_H-M   'P 1'
#
loop_
_entity.id
_entity.type
_entity.pdbx_description
1 polymer ?
#
loop_
_entity_poly.entity_id
_entity_poly.type
_entity_poly.pdbx_seq_one_letter_code
_entity_poly.pdbx_strand_id
1 'polypeptide(L)'
;MPTKDKQTIQRIIWLFLLFVWLLRFKQGLLLHQLHLSPFISPKADNIYWIYHALQLPHCIIQHFYLGLLLDLLWFFSCLWGIKRSSSRSLGIIILFLVVNYSIIYNSVATHHEHKLVGLLFCLPLLILQSPKNFVLAFAGIRYYAIFALFSAGLWKIWRGSIFFPNQMSEILKHQHLDYLINYPNSHFSTFISYLIDHPYCSSAFWYGGWILELSFIVGFITRKFDKLLGVLFLIFFLMDYLLMHLCFIEFCIFALLFYPWKGIWNYYETKLV
;
A
#
# COMPACT_ATOMS: atom_id res chain seq x y z
N MET A 1 7.78 10.71 26.60
CA MET A 1 6.39 10.44 26.15
C MET A 1 6.26 10.12 24.66
N PRO A 2 6.77 10.90 23.68
CA PRO A 2 6.72 10.49 22.25
C PRO A 2 7.60 9.26 21.95
N THR A 3 8.60 8.98 22.77
CA THR A 3 9.56 7.88 22.57
C THR A 3 8.92 6.50 22.66
N LYS A 4 7.94 6.29 23.55
CA LYS A 4 7.23 5.01 23.68
C LYS A 4 6.32 4.77 22.49
N ASP A 5 5.48 5.75 22.13
CA ASP A 5 4.60 5.67 20.96
C ASP A 5 5.40 5.48 19.68
N LYS A 6 6.50 6.23 19.51
CA LYS A 6 7.45 6.04 18.42
C LYS A 6 7.95 4.60 18.32
N GLN A 7 8.42 4.02 19.43
CA GLN A 7 8.91 2.63 19.44
C GLN A 7 7.80 1.65 19.09
N THR A 8 6.58 1.85 19.58
CA THR A 8 5.41 1.03 19.26
C THR A 8 5.08 1.11 17.76
N ILE A 9 5.01 2.32 17.20
CA ILE A 9 4.79 2.55 15.75
C ILE A 9 5.86 1.83 14.93
N GLN A 10 7.14 2.00 15.27
CA GLN A 10 8.24 1.33 14.57
C GLN A 10 8.12 -0.21 14.66
N ARG A 11 7.74 -0.77 15.82
CA ARG A 11 7.48 -2.21 15.96
C ARG A 11 6.34 -2.69 15.07
N ILE A 12 5.25 -1.92 14.98
CA ILE A 12 4.13 -2.25 14.10
C ILE A 12 4.58 -2.23 12.64
N ILE A 13 5.39 -1.24 12.22
CA ILE A 13 5.94 -1.21 10.86
C ILE A 13 6.81 -2.44 10.60
N TRP A 14 7.67 -2.86 11.54
CA TRP A 14 8.49 -4.08 11.40
C TRP A 14 7.64 -5.35 11.31
N LEU A 15 6.61 -5.49 12.15
CA LEU A 15 5.66 -6.61 12.09
C LEU A 15 4.92 -6.63 10.75
N PHE A 16 4.52 -5.47 10.26
CA PHE A 16 3.83 -5.34 8.99
C PHE A 16 4.75 -5.68 7.81
N LEU A 17 6.02 -5.27 7.82
CA LEU A 17 7.02 -5.67 6.81
C LEU A 17 7.25 -7.18 6.79
N LEU A 18 7.28 -7.84 7.97
CA LEU A 18 7.36 -9.29 8.06
C LEU A 18 6.10 -9.95 7.48
N PHE A 19 4.93 -9.41 7.79
CA PHE A 19 3.65 -9.88 7.24
C PHE A 19 3.61 -9.77 5.71
N VAL A 20 4.04 -8.64 5.14
CA VAL A 20 4.14 -8.47 3.68
C VAL A 20 5.13 -9.47 3.07
N TRP A 21 6.28 -9.69 3.71
CA TRP A 21 7.23 -10.70 3.26
C TRP A 21 6.58 -12.10 3.20
N LEU A 22 5.87 -12.50 4.25
CA LEU A 22 5.16 -13.81 4.29
C LEU A 22 4.08 -13.91 3.22
N LEU A 23 3.34 -12.83 2.98
CA LEU A 23 2.34 -12.78 1.94
C LEU A 23 2.97 -12.95 0.56
N ARG A 24 4.06 -12.21 0.28
CA ARG A 24 4.79 -12.28 -1.00
C ARG A 24 5.42 -13.65 -1.21
N PHE A 25 5.93 -14.28 -0.15
CA PHE A 25 6.41 -15.67 -0.19
C PHE A 25 5.30 -16.63 -0.62
N LYS A 26 4.11 -16.52 -0.01
CA LYS A 26 2.95 -17.35 -0.35
C LYS A 26 2.46 -17.12 -1.78
N GLN A 27 2.57 -15.90 -2.29
CA GLN A 27 2.16 -15.54 -3.65
C GLN A 27 3.18 -15.94 -4.73
N GLY A 28 4.37 -16.42 -4.37
CA GLY A 28 5.41 -16.70 -5.36
C GLY A 28 6.10 -15.43 -5.90
N LEU A 29 6.08 -14.33 -5.15
CA LEU A 29 6.50 -13.00 -5.61
C LEU A 29 7.78 -12.47 -4.93
N LEU A 30 8.53 -13.33 -4.22
CA LEU A 30 9.85 -12.97 -3.72
C LEU A 30 10.92 -13.03 -4.81
N LEU A 31 12.08 -12.38 -4.60
CA LEU A 31 13.09 -12.24 -5.65
C LEU A 31 13.60 -13.59 -6.18
N HIS A 32 13.85 -14.56 -5.31
CA HIS A 32 14.27 -15.90 -5.74
C HIS A 32 13.17 -16.66 -6.51
N GLN A 33 11.90 -16.35 -6.28
CA GLN A 33 10.75 -16.96 -6.96
C GLN A 33 10.52 -16.33 -8.35
N LEU A 34 11.00 -15.10 -8.54
CA LEU A 34 10.99 -14.40 -9.83
C LEU A 34 12.20 -14.77 -10.72
N HIS A 35 13.01 -15.76 -10.32
CA HIS A 35 14.18 -16.21 -11.07
C HIS A 35 13.83 -16.56 -12.53
N LEU A 36 14.65 -16.09 -13.47
CA LEU A 36 14.45 -16.28 -14.92
C LEU A 36 13.11 -15.76 -15.47
N SER A 37 12.54 -14.71 -14.87
CA SER A 37 11.38 -14.03 -15.44
C SER A 37 11.66 -13.56 -16.88
N PRO A 38 10.82 -13.94 -17.87
CA PRO A 38 11.12 -13.74 -19.30
C PRO A 38 10.94 -12.29 -19.75
N PHE A 39 10.11 -11.51 -19.04
CA PHE A 39 9.77 -10.15 -19.39
C PHE A 39 10.18 -9.18 -18.28
N ILE A 40 10.82 -8.09 -18.68
CA ILE A 40 11.24 -7.00 -17.82
C ILE A 40 11.00 -5.70 -18.58
N SER A 41 10.27 -4.76 -17.97
CA SER A 41 9.99 -3.46 -18.57
C SER A 41 10.13 -2.32 -17.55
N PRO A 42 11.03 -1.34 -17.77
CA PRO A 42 11.17 -0.16 -16.91
C PRO A 42 10.00 0.83 -16.97
N LYS A 43 9.20 0.79 -18.05
CA LYS A 43 8.21 1.82 -18.41
C LYS A 43 8.83 3.24 -18.43
N ALA A 44 8.06 4.28 -18.08
CA ALA A 44 8.43 5.68 -18.26
C ALA A 44 9.08 6.34 -17.03
N ASP A 45 9.50 5.57 -16.02
CA ASP A 45 10.06 6.11 -14.78
C ASP A 45 11.60 6.19 -14.85
N ASN A 46 12.15 7.40 -14.67
CA ASN A 46 13.59 7.65 -14.74
C ASN A 46 14.41 6.85 -13.70
N ILE A 47 13.87 6.61 -12.51
CA ILE A 47 14.58 5.84 -11.47
C ILE A 47 14.71 4.38 -11.92
N TYR A 48 13.67 3.84 -12.56
CA TYR A 48 13.71 2.50 -13.12
C TYR A 48 14.77 2.43 -14.21
N TRP A 49 14.80 3.40 -15.13
CA TRP A 49 15.83 3.46 -16.18
C TRP A 49 17.26 3.48 -15.62
N ILE A 50 17.53 4.21 -14.53
CA ILE A 50 18.85 4.19 -13.87
C ILE A 50 19.17 2.78 -13.36
N TYR A 51 18.23 2.11 -12.69
CA TYR A 51 18.41 0.74 -12.20
C TYR A 51 18.69 -0.27 -13.33
N HIS A 52 17.96 -0.15 -14.44
CA HIS A 52 18.14 -1.00 -15.62
C HIS A 52 19.46 -0.70 -16.34
N ALA A 53 19.87 0.56 -16.42
CA ALA A 53 21.18 0.94 -16.97
C ALA A 53 22.34 0.33 -16.15
N LEU A 54 22.18 0.24 -14.82
CA LEU A 54 23.12 -0.42 -13.91
C LEU A 54 23.01 -1.96 -13.93
N GLN A 55 22.10 -2.54 -14.72
CA GLN A 55 21.84 -3.99 -14.80
C GLN A 55 21.46 -4.63 -13.46
N LEU A 56 20.99 -3.85 -12.47
CA LEU A 56 20.66 -4.36 -11.14
C LEU A 56 19.50 -5.38 -11.17
N PRO A 57 18.36 -5.10 -11.83
CA PRO A 57 17.27 -6.07 -11.91
C PRO A 57 17.70 -7.36 -12.63
N HIS A 58 18.44 -7.23 -13.73
CA HIS A 58 18.90 -8.38 -14.52
C HIS A 58 19.86 -9.27 -13.73
N CYS A 59 20.85 -8.67 -13.07
CA CYS A 59 21.80 -9.38 -12.22
C CYS A 59 21.10 -10.17 -11.11
N ILE A 60 20.14 -9.57 -10.41
CA ILE A 60 19.44 -10.22 -9.30
C ILE A 60 18.52 -11.34 -9.80
N ILE A 61 17.75 -11.11 -10.87
CA ILE A 61 16.79 -12.09 -11.41
C ILE A 61 17.49 -13.29 -12.06
N GLN A 62 18.71 -13.12 -12.59
CA GLN A 62 19.47 -14.23 -13.20
C GLN A 62 20.15 -15.14 -12.16
N HIS A 63 20.41 -14.64 -10.95
CA HIS A 63 21.15 -15.37 -9.93
C HIS A 63 20.24 -15.76 -8.75
N PHE A 64 19.72 -16.99 -8.78
CA PHE A 64 18.81 -17.53 -7.76
C PHE A 64 19.30 -17.28 -6.33
N TYR A 65 20.56 -17.61 -6.03
CA TYR A 65 21.14 -17.47 -4.69
C TYR A 65 21.26 -16.00 -4.24
N LEU A 66 21.46 -15.06 -5.18
CA LEU A 66 21.50 -13.63 -4.85
C LEU A 66 20.09 -13.14 -4.48
N GLY A 67 19.07 -13.52 -5.25
CA GLY A 67 17.67 -13.25 -4.91
C GLY A 67 17.30 -13.82 -3.54
N LEU A 68 17.67 -15.08 -3.28
CA LEU A 68 17.40 -15.76 -2.01
C LEU A 68 18.10 -15.08 -0.83
N LEU A 69 19.36 -14.67 -1.01
CA LEU A 69 20.11 -13.92 0.00
C LEU A 69 19.40 -12.61 0.36
N LEU A 70 18.94 -11.84 -0.64
CA LEU A 70 18.24 -10.58 -0.41
C LEU A 70 16.89 -10.79 0.31
N ASP A 71 16.15 -11.84 -0.07
CA ASP A 71 14.89 -12.20 0.59
C ASP A 71 15.11 -12.61 2.06
N LEU A 72 16.15 -13.41 2.34
CA LEU A 72 16.53 -13.79 3.71
C LEU A 72 17.02 -12.59 4.52
N LEU A 73 17.80 -11.68 3.91
CA LEU A 73 18.23 -10.45 4.56
C LEU A 73 17.04 -9.57 4.95
N TRP A 74 16.00 -9.48 4.11
CA TRP A 74 14.75 -8.79 4.47
C TRP A 74 14.13 -9.47 5.69
N PHE A 75 13.90 -10.78 5.62
CA PHE A 75 13.25 -11.55 6.68
C PHE A 75 13.96 -11.39 8.04
N PHE A 76 15.27 -11.62 8.08
CA PHE A 76 16.06 -11.49 9.30
C PHE A 76 16.16 -10.05 9.80
N SER A 77 16.21 -9.06 8.89
CA SER A 77 16.16 -7.64 9.27
C SER A 77 14.83 -7.31 9.97
N CYS A 78 13.71 -7.88 9.53
CA CYS A 78 12.42 -7.69 10.19
C CYS A 78 12.39 -8.36 11.57
N LEU A 79 12.85 -9.60 11.70
CA LEU A 79 12.92 -10.29 13.00
C LEU A 79 13.79 -9.53 14.01
N TRP A 80 14.94 -9.02 13.57
CA TRP A 80 15.79 -8.20 14.43
C TRP A 80 15.12 -6.85 14.72
N GLY A 81 14.52 -6.21 13.71
CA GLY A 81 13.80 -4.95 13.81
C GLY A 81 12.69 -4.96 14.85
N ILE A 82 11.94 -6.06 14.97
CA ILE A 82 10.90 -6.22 16.00
C ILE A 82 11.50 -6.10 17.41
N LYS A 83 12.65 -6.75 17.66
CA LYS A 83 13.36 -6.69 18.96
C LYS A 83 14.04 -5.33 19.18
N ARG A 84 14.64 -4.76 18.14
CA ARG A 84 15.43 -3.52 18.18
C ARG A 84 14.80 -2.43 17.28
N SER A 85 13.56 -2.05 17.61
CA SER A 85 12.72 -1.20 16.74
C SER A 85 13.30 0.17 16.41
N SER A 86 14.16 0.71 17.27
CA SER A 86 14.79 2.02 17.09
C SER A 86 16.17 1.98 16.42
N SER A 87 16.60 0.84 15.86
CA SER A 87 17.90 0.74 15.20
C SER A 87 17.92 1.45 13.83
N ARG A 88 18.63 2.58 13.74
CA ARG A 88 18.79 3.33 12.48
C ARG A 88 19.41 2.50 11.37
N SER A 89 20.44 1.70 11.68
CA SER A 89 21.16 0.89 10.69
C SER A 89 20.24 -0.15 10.06
N LEU A 90 19.44 -0.86 10.86
CA LEU A 90 18.45 -1.81 10.35
C LEU A 90 17.40 -1.10 9.49
N GLY A 91 16.95 0.09 9.91
CA GLY A 91 16.03 0.92 9.11
C GLY A 91 16.58 1.28 7.74
N ILE A 92 17.88 1.59 7.64
CA ILE A 92 18.56 1.88 6.37
C ILE A 92 18.67 0.62 5.51
N ILE A 93 19.09 -0.51 6.11
CA ILE A 93 19.20 -1.79 5.40
C ILE A 93 17.86 -2.20 4.79
N ILE A 94 16.78 -2.17 5.58
CA ILE A 94 15.45 -2.56 5.09
C ILE A 94 14.92 -1.58 4.04
N LEU A 95 15.23 -0.28 4.16
CA LEU A 95 14.87 0.70 3.13
C LEU A 95 15.49 0.33 1.79
N PHE A 96 16.80 0.05 1.77
CA PHE A 96 17.47 -0.38 0.54
C PHE A 96 16.89 -1.68 -0.01
N LEU A 97 16.65 -2.69 0.85
CA LEU A 97 16.07 -3.96 0.41
C LEU A 97 14.68 -3.78 -0.21
N VAL A 98 13.79 -3.04 0.44
CA VAL A 98 12.41 -2.84 -0.05
C VAL A 98 12.37 -1.96 -1.30
N VAL A 99 13.22 -0.94 -1.42
CA VAL A 99 13.32 -0.11 -2.64
C VAL A 99 13.83 -0.95 -3.82
N ASN A 100 14.90 -1.73 -3.62
CA ASN A 100 15.41 -2.64 -4.65
C ASN A 100 14.33 -3.65 -5.05
N TYR A 101 13.68 -4.29 -4.07
CA TYR A 101 12.57 -5.20 -4.33
C TYR A 101 11.45 -4.53 -5.14
N SER A 102 11.01 -3.33 -4.75
CA SER A 102 9.90 -2.63 -5.39
C SER A 102 10.18 -2.34 -6.86
N ILE A 103 11.40 -1.90 -7.18
CA ILE A 103 11.79 -1.61 -8.57
C ILE A 103 11.88 -2.88 -9.40
N ILE A 104 12.53 -3.93 -8.86
CA ILE A 104 12.69 -5.22 -9.56
C ILE A 104 11.33 -5.86 -9.81
N TYR A 105 10.50 -5.96 -8.78
CA TYR A 105 9.16 -6.53 -8.85
C TYR A 105 8.29 -5.82 -9.89
N ASN A 106 8.20 -4.49 -9.84
CA ASN A 106 7.40 -3.73 -10.81
C ASN A 106 7.96 -3.82 -12.24
N SER A 107 9.28 -3.97 -12.38
CA SER A 107 9.90 -4.17 -13.69
C SER A 107 9.51 -5.54 -14.28
N VAL A 108 9.53 -6.59 -13.47
CA VAL A 108 9.15 -7.96 -13.86
C VAL A 108 7.65 -8.07 -14.11
N ALA A 109 6.83 -7.45 -13.26
CA ALA A 109 5.38 -7.41 -13.43
C ALA A 109 4.96 -6.64 -14.70
N THR A 110 5.88 -5.91 -15.34
CA THR A 110 5.61 -5.03 -16.49
C THR A 110 4.47 -4.04 -16.21
N HIS A 111 4.24 -3.74 -14.94
CA HIS A 111 3.18 -2.87 -14.46
C HIS A 111 3.69 -2.12 -13.23
N HIS A 112 3.51 -0.80 -13.20
CA HIS A 112 3.77 -0.03 -11.99
C HIS A 112 2.63 -0.31 -11.02
N GLU A 113 2.81 -1.34 -10.19
CA GLU A 113 1.85 -1.62 -9.16
C GLU A 113 2.05 -0.64 -8.01
N HIS A 114 1.02 0.17 -7.75
CA HIS A 114 0.98 1.08 -6.61
C HIS A 114 0.85 0.36 -5.26
N LYS A 115 0.92 -0.98 -5.24
CA LYS A 115 0.74 -1.81 -4.04
C LYS A 115 1.75 -1.44 -2.95
N LEU A 116 3.04 -1.39 -3.28
CA LEU A 116 4.13 -1.21 -2.28
C LEU A 116 4.28 0.23 -1.76
N VAL A 117 3.51 1.20 -2.27
CA VAL A 117 3.65 2.62 -1.93
C VAL A 117 3.46 2.87 -0.43
N GLY A 118 2.48 2.22 0.20
CA GLY A 118 2.23 2.37 1.64
C GLY A 118 3.46 2.05 2.50
N LEU A 119 4.21 1.01 2.13
CA LEU A 119 5.47 0.66 2.79
C LEU A 119 6.53 1.73 2.56
N LEU A 120 6.73 2.15 1.31
CA LEU A 120 7.77 3.12 0.95
C LEU A 120 7.62 4.44 1.72
N PHE A 121 6.39 4.90 1.94
CA PHE A 121 6.13 6.10 2.75
C PHE A 121 6.39 5.89 4.25
N CYS A 122 6.19 4.68 4.77
CA CYS A 122 6.39 4.39 6.19
C CYS A 122 7.85 4.05 6.55
N LEU A 123 8.67 3.57 5.62
CA LEU A 123 10.06 3.17 5.87
C LEU A 123 10.95 4.29 6.46
N PRO A 124 10.87 5.56 6.01
CA PRO A 124 11.62 6.66 6.63
C PRO A 124 11.41 6.77 8.15
N LEU A 125 10.23 6.39 8.68
CA LEU A 125 9.94 6.42 10.11
C LEU A 125 10.82 5.47 10.93
N LEU A 126 11.39 4.42 10.32
CA LEU A 126 12.34 3.52 10.96
C LEU A 126 13.73 4.17 11.14
N ILE A 127 14.06 5.15 10.30
CA ILE A 127 15.39 5.78 10.24
C ILE A 127 15.43 7.02 11.14
N LEU A 128 14.34 7.78 11.19
CA LEU A 128 14.27 9.07 11.89
C LEU A 128 14.44 8.92 13.40
N GLN A 129 15.57 9.41 13.92
CA GLN A 129 15.89 9.36 15.36
C GLN A 129 15.33 10.55 16.13
N SER A 130 15.41 11.77 15.56
CA SER A 130 14.88 12.99 16.17
C SER A 130 13.37 12.91 16.39
N PRO A 131 12.85 13.16 17.61
CA PRO A 131 11.41 13.21 17.86
C PRO A 131 10.68 14.22 16.98
N LYS A 132 11.29 15.40 16.76
CA LYS A 132 10.72 16.44 15.89
C LYS A 132 10.53 15.94 14.47
N ASN A 133 11.57 15.39 13.86
CA ASN A 133 11.52 14.92 12.47
C ASN A 133 10.57 13.72 12.33
N PHE A 134 10.57 12.80 13.31
CA PHE A 134 9.64 11.68 13.32
C PHE A 134 8.19 12.14 13.35
N VAL A 135 7.83 13.05 14.26
CA VAL A 135 6.45 13.56 14.41
C VAL A 135 6.04 14.34 13.16
N LEU A 136 6.93 15.15 12.59
CA LEU A 136 6.64 15.91 11.37
C LEU A 136 6.44 14.98 10.16
N ALA A 137 7.31 13.97 9.98
CA ALA A 137 7.15 12.97 8.93
C ALA A 137 5.86 12.16 9.12
N PHE A 138 5.55 11.74 10.35
CA PHE A 138 4.31 11.03 10.67
C PHE A 138 3.07 11.85 10.33
N ALA A 139 3.05 13.13 10.69
CA ALA A 139 1.97 14.05 10.32
C ALA A 139 1.89 14.25 8.79
N GLY A 140 3.03 14.42 8.11
CA GLY A 140 3.10 14.54 6.65
C GLY A 140 2.53 13.32 5.93
N ILE A 141 2.89 12.12 6.37
CA ILE A 141 2.35 10.87 5.78
C ILE A 141 0.84 10.77 6.06
N ARG A 142 0.35 11.16 7.26
CA ARG A 142 -1.09 11.22 7.54
C ARG A 142 -1.82 12.12 6.53
N TYR A 143 -1.31 13.34 6.29
CA TYR A 143 -1.92 14.25 5.32
C TYR A 143 -1.81 13.73 3.88
N TYR A 144 -0.73 13.03 3.53
CA TYR A 144 -0.63 12.34 2.25
C TYR A 144 -1.70 11.25 2.08
N ALA A 145 -1.91 10.39 3.08
CA ALA A 145 -2.94 9.34 3.02
C ALA A 145 -4.35 9.93 2.87
N ILE A 146 -4.63 11.01 3.59
CA ILE A 146 -5.88 11.77 3.46
C ILE A 146 -6.02 12.37 2.06
N PHE A 147 -4.96 13.04 1.57
CA PHE A 147 -4.92 13.61 0.23
C PHE A 147 -5.16 12.56 -0.85
N ALA A 148 -4.53 11.38 -0.73
CA ALA A 148 -4.63 10.31 -1.72
C ALA A 148 -6.10 9.85 -1.89
N LEU A 149 -6.81 9.58 -0.80
CA LEU A 149 -8.22 9.16 -0.88
C LEU A 149 -9.14 10.30 -1.31
N PHE A 150 -8.97 11.50 -0.73
CA PHE A 150 -9.79 12.63 -1.10
C PHE A 150 -9.62 13.00 -2.59
N SER A 151 -8.38 13.02 -3.09
CA SER A 151 -8.10 13.29 -4.50
C SER A 151 -8.62 12.20 -5.43
N ALA A 152 -8.61 10.93 -5.01
CA ALA A 152 -9.24 9.85 -5.78
C ALA A 152 -10.74 10.09 -5.98
N GLY A 153 -11.44 10.56 -4.94
CA GLY A 153 -12.84 10.99 -5.02
C GLY A 153 -13.05 12.17 -5.98
N LEU A 154 -12.19 13.20 -5.91
CA LEU A 154 -12.24 14.34 -6.82
C LEU A 154 -12.02 13.94 -8.28
N TRP A 155 -11.07 13.02 -8.55
CA TRP A 155 -10.82 12.52 -9.90
C TRP A 155 -11.99 11.74 -10.50
N LYS A 156 -12.86 11.13 -9.67
CA LYS A 156 -14.12 10.52 -10.14
C LYS A 156 -15.13 11.58 -10.57
N ILE A 157 -15.23 12.68 -9.82
CA ILE A 157 -16.09 13.83 -10.21
C ILE A 157 -15.58 14.47 -11.49
N TRP A 158 -14.28 14.77 -11.56
CA TRP A 158 -13.68 15.47 -12.69
C TRP A 158 -13.84 14.70 -14.01
N ARG A 159 -13.70 13.37 -13.98
CA ARG A 159 -13.92 12.51 -15.15
C ARG A 159 -15.39 12.28 -15.49
N GLY A 160 -16.31 12.84 -14.70
CA GLY A 160 -17.75 12.68 -14.86
C GLY A 160 -18.25 11.27 -14.55
N SER A 161 -17.44 10.38 -13.98
CA SER A 161 -17.78 8.96 -13.81
C SER A 161 -18.91 8.73 -12.79
N ILE A 162 -19.23 9.73 -11.97
CA ILE A 162 -20.38 9.69 -11.03
C ILE A 162 -21.73 9.92 -11.73
N PHE A 163 -21.74 10.47 -12.95
CA PHE A 163 -22.96 10.82 -13.68
C PHE A 163 -23.45 9.70 -14.61
N PHE A 164 -22.71 8.59 -14.69
CA PHE A 164 -23.08 7.44 -15.51
C PHE A 164 -23.72 6.33 -14.63
N PRO A 165 -25.03 6.08 -14.75
CA PRO A 165 -25.77 5.22 -13.82
C PRO A 165 -25.40 3.72 -13.86
N ASN A 166 -24.60 3.30 -14.84
CA ASN A 166 -24.12 1.92 -15.00
C ASN A 166 -22.59 1.80 -14.89
N GLN A 167 -21.90 2.86 -14.44
CA GLN A 167 -20.43 2.92 -14.44
C GLN A 167 -19.80 1.72 -13.74
N MET A 168 -20.31 1.35 -12.56
CA MET A 168 -19.75 0.25 -11.78
C MET A 168 -20.03 -1.11 -12.39
N SER A 169 -21.22 -1.36 -12.96
CA SER A 169 -21.51 -2.60 -13.66
C SER A 169 -20.58 -2.81 -14.86
N GLU A 170 -20.33 -1.75 -15.65
CA GLU A 170 -19.38 -1.83 -16.77
C GLU A 170 -17.94 -2.02 -16.30
N ILE A 171 -17.53 -1.36 -15.22
CA ILE A 171 -16.22 -1.58 -14.60
C ILE A 171 -16.06 -3.05 -14.16
N LEU A 172 -17.05 -3.60 -13.45
CA LEU A 172 -17.02 -5.00 -13.00
C LEU A 172 -16.96 -5.97 -14.18
N LYS A 173 -17.76 -5.73 -15.22
CA LYS A 173 -17.78 -6.53 -16.44
C LYS A 173 -16.42 -6.52 -17.14
N HIS A 174 -15.82 -5.34 -17.34
CA HIS A 174 -14.53 -5.22 -18.00
C HIS A 174 -13.39 -5.81 -17.17
N GLN A 175 -13.39 -5.58 -15.86
CA GLN A 175 -12.33 -6.03 -14.98
C GLN A 175 -12.32 -7.54 -14.77
N HIS A 176 -13.51 -8.16 -14.72
CA HIS A 176 -13.64 -9.59 -14.43
C HIS A 176 -13.94 -10.45 -15.67
N LEU A 177 -13.87 -9.88 -16.88
CA LEU A 177 -14.23 -10.59 -18.12
C LEU A 177 -13.51 -11.94 -18.26
N ASP A 178 -12.19 -11.92 -18.10
CA ASP A 178 -11.36 -13.14 -18.21
C ASP A 178 -11.74 -14.16 -17.13
N TYR A 179 -12.04 -13.71 -15.92
CA TYR A 179 -12.41 -14.60 -14.81
C TYR A 179 -13.79 -15.21 -15.04
N LEU A 180 -14.77 -14.42 -15.50
CA LEU A 180 -16.12 -14.88 -15.81
C LEU A 180 -16.13 -15.92 -16.93
N ILE A 181 -15.25 -15.77 -17.93
CA ILE A 181 -15.11 -16.73 -19.04
C ILE A 181 -14.47 -18.04 -18.56
N ASN A 182 -13.38 -17.96 -17.79
CA ASN A 182 -12.62 -19.14 -17.38
C ASN A 182 -13.24 -19.90 -16.20
N TYR A 183 -13.99 -19.21 -15.34
CA TYR A 183 -14.57 -19.78 -14.10
C TYR A 183 -16.05 -19.42 -13.93
N PRO A 184 -16.92 -19.72 -14.92
CA PRO A 184 -18.32 -19.24 -14.92
C PRO A 184 -19.13 -19.75 -13.72
N ASN A 185 -18.81 -20.95 -13.22
CA ASN A 185 -19.55 -21.60 -12.14
C ASN A 185 -19.01 -21.31 -10.73
N SER A 186 -18.01 -20.42 -10.59
CA SER A 186 -17.46 -20.08 -9.28
C SER A 186 -18.40 -19.18 -8.49
N HIS A 187 -18.37 -19.26 -7.16
CA HIS A 187 -19.16 -18.38 -6.28
C HIS A 187 -18.87 -16.89 -6.53
N PHE A 188 -17.61 -16.56 -6.84
CA PHE A 188 -17.22 -15.19 -7.17
C PHE A 188 -17.84 -14.74 -8.48
N SER A 189 -17.80 -15.57 -9.53
CA SER A 189 -18.47 -15.26 -10.81
C SER A 189 -19.97 -15.07 -10.64
N THR A 190 -20.63 -15.88 -9.82
CA THR A 190 -22.06 -15.70 -9.51
C THR A 190 -22.34 -14.37 -8.80
N PHE A 191 -21.51 -14.01 -7.81
CA PHE A 191 -21.64 -12.76 -7.08
C PHE A 191 -21.41 -11.53 -7.99
N ILE A 192 -20.34 -11.53 -8.79
CA ILE A 192 -20.05 -10.45 -9.73
C ILE A 192 -21.12 -10.34 -10.81
N SER A 193 -21.58 -11.46 -11.38
CA SER A 193 -22.68 -11.45 -12.37
C SER A 193 -23.95 -10.87 -11.77
N TYR A 194 -24.30 -11.21 -10.53
CA TYR A 194 -25.42 -10.60 -9.82
C TYR A 194 -25.30 -9.08 -9.74
N LEU A 195 -24.12 -8.55 -9.40
CA LEU A 195 -23.88 -7.11 -9.34
C LEU A 195 -23.97 -6.44 -10.73
N ILE A 196 -23.43 -7.09 -11.77
CA ILE A 196 -23.54 -6.61 -13.15
C ILE A 196 -25.01 -6.51 -13.57
N ASP A 197 -25.80 -7.55 -13.30
CA ASP A 197 -27.22 -7.65 -13.67
C ASP A 197 -28.14 -6.76 -12.81
N HIS A 198 -27.66 -6.26 -11.67
CA HIS A 198 -28.40 -5.35 -10.79
C HIS A 198 -27.69 -3.99 -10.67
N PRO A 199 -27.79 -3.10 -11.67
CA PRO A 199 -27.07 -1.82 -11.70
C PRO A 199 -27.32 -0.93 -10.48
N TYR A 200 -28.50 -0.96 -9.89
CA TYR A 200 -28.79 -0.18 -8.66
C TYR A 200 -27.91 -0.60 -7.48
N CYS A 201 -27.66 -1.90 -7.31
CA CYS A 201 -26.77 -2.44 -6.27
C CYS A 201 -25.32 -2.02 -6.55
N SER A 202 -24.86 -2.19 -7.79
CA SER A 202 -23.51 -1.76 -8.20
C SER A 202 -23.30 -0.26 -8.04
N SER A 203 -24.29 0.54 -8.40
CA SER A 203 -24.24 2.00 -8.24
C SER A 203 -24.27 2.42 -6.79
N ALA A 204 -24.96 1.70 -5.89
CA ALA A 204 -24.87 1.95 -4.45
C ALA A 204 -23.42 1.76 -3.94
N PHE A 205 -22.71 0.72 -4.38
CA PHE A 205 -21.29 0.55 -4.05
C PHE A 205 -20.41 1.67 -4.63
N TRP A 206 -20.69 2.09 -5.87
CA TRP A 206 -19.97 3.18 -6.53
C TRP A 206 -20.08 4.50 -5.76
N TYR A 207 -21.30 4.91 -5.45
CA TYR A 207 -21.56 6.14 -4.70
C TYR A 207 -21.07 6.01 -3.25
N GLY A 208 -21.19 4.84 -2.64
CA GLY A 208 -20.65 4.56 -1.31
C GLY A 208 -19.14 4.73 -1.24
N GLY A 209 -18.41 4.14 -2.18
CA GLY A 209 -16.95 4.30 -2.29
C GLY A 209 -16.53 5.75 -2.52
N TRP A 210 -17.25 6.47 -3.39
CA TRP A 210 -17.00 7.89 -3.65
C TRP A 210 -17.27 8.79 -2.43
N ILE A 211 -18.39 8.60 -1.73
CA ILE A 211 -18.71 9.35 -0.50
C ILE A 211 -17.65 9.07 0.57
N LEU A 212 -17.23 7.81 0.70
CA LEU A 212 -16.18 7.40 1.62
C LEU A 212 -14.88 8.16 1.31
N GLU A 213 -14.42 8.15 0.06
CA GLU A 213 -13.22 8.89 -0.37
C GLU A 213 -13.32 10.39 -0.05
N LEU A 214 -14.44 11.03 -0.38
CA LEU A 214 -14.64 12.45 -0.10
C LEU A 214 -14.64 12.78 1.39
N SER A 215 -15.13 11.87 2.24
CA SER A 215 -15.18 12.07 3.69
C SER A 215 -13.80 12.30 4.32
N PHE A 216 -12.72 11.87 3.66
CA PHE A 216 -11.35 12.09 4.13
C PHE A 216 -10.98 13.58 4.21
N ILE A 217 -11.67 14.49 3.51
CA ILE A 217 -11.45 15.94 3.67
C ILE A 217 -11.55 16.40 5.13
N VAL A 218 -12.40 15.76 5.93
CA VAL A 218 -12.55 16.04 7.36
C VAL A 218 -11.22 15.88 8.11
N GLY A 219 -10.36 14.96 7.67
CA GLY A 219 -9.04 14.71 8.24
C GLY A 219 -8.05 15.87 8.05
N PHE A 220 -8.23 16.76 7.07
CA PHE A 220 -7.44 17.99 6.96
C PHE A 220 -7.82 19.01 8.02
N ILE A 221 -9.11 19.05 8.38
CA ILE A 221 -9.67 20.06 9.28
C ILE A 221 -9.49 19.64 10.74
N THR A 222 -9.67 18.36 11.05
CA THR A 222 -9.64 17.87 12.42
C THR A 222 -9.14 16.44 12.56
N ARG A 223 -8.56 16.14 13.73
CA ARG A 223 -8.16 14.78 14.14
C ARG A 223 -9.19 14.05 14.99
N LYS A 224 -10.30 14.71 15.36
CA LYS A 224 -11.34 14.13 16.22
C LYS A 224 -11.95 12.86 15.63
N PHE A 225 -11.98 12.75 14.30
CA PHE A 225 -12.54 11.63 13.57
C PHE A 225 -11.50 10.63 13.06
N ASP A 226 -10.22 10.73 13.47
CA ASP A 226 -9.15 9.87 12.93
C ASP A 226 -9.49 8.38 13.09
N LYS A 227 -9.98 7.96 14.25
CA LYS A 227 -10.38 6.55 14.45
C LYS A 227 -11.45 6.09 13.43
N LEU A 228 -12.44 6.92 13.14
CA LEU A 228 -13.47 6.62 12.14
C LEU A 228 -12.86 6.58 10.74
N LEU A 229 -12.05 7.57 10.37
CA LEU A 229 -11.35 7.60 9.08
C LEU A 229 -10.45 6.39 8.89
N GLY A 230 -9.74 5.93 9.93
CA GLY A 230 -8.94 4.71 9.88
C GLY A 230 -9.75 3.44 9.64
N VAL A 231 -10.97 3.35 10.21
CA VAL A 231 -11.89 2.22 9.93
C VAL A 231 -12.42 2.30 8.50
N LEU A 232 -12.87 3.47 8.05
CA LEU A 232 -13.31 3.68 6.67
C LEU A 232 -12.19 3.38 5.66
N PHE A 233 -10.95 3.74 5.98
CA PHE A 233 -9.76 3.42 5.19
C PHE A 233 -9.63 1.90 4.95
N LEU A 234 -9.74 1.10 6.02
CA LEU A 234 -9.66 -0.35 5.93
C LEU A 234 -10.87 -0.97 5.20
N ILE A 235 -12.06 -0.44 5.44
CA ILE A 235 -13.28 -0.88 4.74
C ILE A 235 -13.13 -0.64 3.23
N PHE A 236 -12.60 0.51 2.82
CA PHE A 236 -12.39 0.83 1.41
C PHE A 236 -11.53 -0.23 0.71
N PHE A 237 -10.34 -0.53 1.24
CA PHE A 237 -9.46 -1.53 0.64
C PHE A 237 -9.99 -2.96 0.75
N LEU A 238 -10.77 -3.27 1.78
CA LEU A 238 -11.48 -4.55 1.87
C LEU A 238 -12.53 -4.66 0.76
N MET A 239 -13.29 -3.59 0.49
CA MET A 239 -14.29 -3.57 -0.59
C MET A 239 -13.63 -3.62 -1.96
N ASP A 240 -12.51 -2.93 -2.18
CA ASP A 240 -11.71 -3.07 -3.41
C ASP A 240 -11.28 -4.52 -3.63
N TYR A 241 -10.88 -5.23 -2.57
CA TYR A 241 -10.55 -6.65 -2.70
C TYR A 241 -11.79 -7.50 -3.01
N LEU A 242 -12.90 -7.30 -2.31
CA LEU A 242 -14.12 -8.11 -2.48
C LEU A 242 -14.84 -7.86 -3.82
N LEU A 243 -14.84 -6.62 -4.31
CA LEU A 243 -15.56 -6.24 -5.53
C LEU A 243 -14.65 -6.30 -6.77
N MET A 244 -13.40 -5.83 -6.62
CA MET A 244 -12.49 -5.62 -7.74
C MET A 244 -11.38 -6.68 -7.80
N HIS A 245 -11.27 -7.54 -6.78
CA HIS A 245 -10.17 -8.51 -6.64
C HIS A 245 -8.78 -7.83 -6.66
N LEU A 246 -8.73 -6.56 -6.22
CA LEU A 246 -7.50 -5.77 -6.11
C LEU A 246 -6.95 -5.86 -4.69
N CYS A 247 -5.78 -6.47 -4.54
CA CYS A 247 -5.10 -6.57 -3.25
C CYS A 247 -4.16 -5.38 -3.04
N PHE A 248 -4.55 -4.45 -2.17
CA PHE A 248 -3.76 -3.29 -1.74
C PHE A 248 -3.33 -3.37 -0.28
N ILE A 249 -3.04 -4.58 0.19
CA ILE A 249 -2.81 -4.81 1.60
C ILE A 249 -1.64 -3.99 2.14
N GLU A 250 -0.58 -3.76 1.36
CA GLU A 250 0.57 -2.94 1.74
C GLU A 250 0.21 -1.46 1.95
N PHE A 251 -0.87 -0.99 1.33
CA PHE A 251 -1.44 0.34 1.52
C PHE A 251 -2.15 0.47 2.88
N CYS A 252 -2.66 -0.65 3.42
CA CYS A 252 -3.35 -0.70 4.72
C CYS A 252 -2.47 -0.27 5.91
N ILE A 253 -1.14 -0.23 5.76
CA ILE A 253 -0.25 0.30 6.80
C ILE A 253 -0.57 1.75 7.17
N PHE A 254 -1.14 2.53 6.24
CA PHE A 254 -1.57 3.91 6.52
C PHE A 254 -2.71 3.99 7.55
N ALA A 255 -3.45 2.90 7.81
CA ALA A 255 -4.40 2.85 8.91
C ALA A 255 -3.74 3.16 10.27
N LEU A 256 -2.43 2.88 10.41
CA LEU A 256 -1.63 3.20 11.59
C LEU A 256 -1.61 4.71 11.91
N LEU A 257 -1.69 5.56 10.89
CA LEU A 257 -1.61 7.01 10.99
C LEU A 257 -2.85 7.63 11.61
N PHE A 258 -3.97 6.90 11.55
CA PHE A 258 -5.27 7.31 12.06
C PHE A 258 -5.55 6.81 13.48
N TYR A 259 -4.59 6.08 14.08
CA TYR A 259 -4.69 5.68 15.47
C TYR A 259 -4.40 6.88 16.40
N PRO A 260 -5.11 7.03 17.54
CA PRO A 260 -4.95 8.18 18.45
C PRO A 260 -3.67 8.09 19.29
N TRP A 261 -2.51 8.28 18.65
CA TRP A 261 -1.18 8.33 19.29
C TRP A 261 -1.01 9.59 20.16
N LYS A 262 -1.52 9.55 21.39
CA LYS A 262 -1.50 10.70 22.32
C LYS A 262 -0.12 11.35 22.45
N GLY A 263 0.96 10.58 22.55
CA GLY A 263 2.31 11.11 22.71
C GLY A 263 2.86 11.80 21.46
N ILE A 264 2.47 11.34 20.27
CA ILE A 264 2.84 11.96 18.99
C ILE A 264 2.08 13.27 18.79
N TRP A 265 0.77 13.24 18.98
CA TRP A 265 -0.09 14.38 18.71
C TRP A 265 0.05 15.50 19.74
N ASN A 266 0.21 15.18 21.03
CA ASN A 266 0.53 16.18 22.04
C ASN A 266 1.86 16.87 21.74
N TYR A 267 2.87 16.15 21.25
CA TYR A 267 4.15 16.75 20.86
C TYR A 267 3.98 17.70 19.66
N TYR A 268 3.16 17.31 18.68
CA TYR A 268 2.87 18.14 17.52
C TYR A 268 2.19 19.47 17.92
N GLU A 269 1.14 19.40 18.74
CA GLU A 269 0.34 20.58 19.16
C GLU A 269 1.10 21.53 20.09
N THR A 270 1.97 21.01 20.95
CA THR A 270 2.63 21.84 21.99
C THR A 270 4.00 22.36 21.60
N LYS A 271 4.65 21.75 20.59
CA LYS A 271 6.05 22.06 20.25
C LYS A 271 6.30 22.37 18.78
N LEU A 272 5.35 22.13 17.88
CA LEU A 272 5.55 22.30 16.43
C LEU A 272 4.54 23.24 15.78
N VAL A 273 3.32 23.34 16.32
CA VAL A 273 2.31 24.37 16.02
C VAL A 273 2.43 25.46 17.07
#